data_AF-A0A8T0YZQ5-F1
#
_entry.id   AF-A0A8T0YZQ5-F1
#
_cell.length_a   1.000
_cell.length_b   1.000
_cell.length_c   1.000
_cell.angle_alpha   90.00
_cell.angle_beta   90.00
_cell.angle_gamma   90.00
#
_symmetry.space_group_name_H-M   'P 1'
#
loop_
_entity.id
_entity.type
_entity.pdbx_description
1 polymer ?
#
loop_
_entity_poly.entity_id
_entity_poly.type
_entity_poly.pdbx_seq_one_letter_code
_entity_poly.pdbx_strand_id
1 'polypeptide(L)' 'MEENSLGGSKYLLLIVGEASGCMKGFCLRAKSESEDRIKTYIMKVQKQFGKKVKFVRHDGAREFATNSLKDFYEDEGIG' A
#
# COMPACT_ATOMS: atom_id res chain seq x y z
N MET A 1 -3.60 26.43 -11.28
CA MET A 1 -2.57 25.72 -12.07
C MET A 1 -2.16 24.53 -11.22
N GLU A 2 -2.27 23.30 -11.71
CA GLU A 2 -1.78 22.14 -10.96
C GLU A 2 -0.24 22.23 -10.90
N GLU A 3 0.31 22.29 -9.69
CA GLU A 3 1.76 22.29 -9.51
C GLU A 3 2.29 20.86 -9.60
N ASN A 4 3.33 20.67 -10.42
CA ASN A 4 4.00 19.38 -10.52
C ASN A 4 4.81 19.12 -9.25
N SER A 5 4.74 17.91 -8.73
CA SER A 5 5.70 17.50 -7.69
C SER A 5 7.13 17.54 -8.22
N LEU A 6 8.11 17.69 -7.33
CA LEU A 6 9.54 17.75 -7.67
C LEU A 6 10.03 16.57 -8.52
N GLY A 7 9.34 15.42 -8.48
CA GLY A 7 9.65 14.22 -9.25
C GLY A 7 8.64 13.85 -10.35
N GLY A 8 7.68 14.72 -10.66
CA GLY A 8 6.61 14.45 -11.64
C GLY A 8 5.60 13.37 -11.23
N SER A 9 5.59 12.98 -9.95
CA SER A 9 4.56 12.12 -9.37
C SER A 9 3.25 12.89 -9.22
N LYS A 10 2.14 12.21 -9.44
CA LYS A 10 0.78 12.80 -9.43
C LYS A 10 -0.08 12.31 -8.26
N TYR A 11 0.31 11.20 -7.64
CA TYR A 11 -0.46 10.57 -6.58
C TYR A 11 0.42 10.30 -5.36
N LEU A 12 -0.20 10.29 -4.18
CA LEU A 12 0.43 9.87 -2.93
C LEU A 12 -0.34 8.66 -2.40
N LEU A 13 0.33 7.53 -2.25
CA LEU A 13 -0.17 6.39 -1.48
C LEU A 13 0.30 6.55 -0.03
N LEU A 14 -0.64 6.61 0.90
CA LEU A 14 -0.37 6.68 2.33
C LEU A 14 -0.82 5.39 3.02
N ILE A 15 0.09 4.72 3.71
CA ILE A 15 -0.20 3.52 4.50
C ILE A 15 0.02 3.86 5.98
N VAL A 16 -0.97 3.56 6.81
CA VAL A 16 -0.93 3.81 8.26
C VAL A 16 -0.93 2.48 9.01
N GLY A 17 0.08 2.27 9.86
CA GLY A 17 0.08 1.17 10.81
C GLY A 17 -0.78 1.49 12.01
N GLU A 18 -1.96 0.88 12.12
CA GLU A 18 -2.94 1.17 13.19
C GLU A 18 -2.36 1.01 14.60
N ALA A 19 -1.54 -0.03 14.83
CA ALA A 19 -0.97 -0.30 16.16
C ALA A 19 0.10 0.72 16.60
N SER A 20 0.84 1.32 15.67
CA SER A 20 1.95 2.22 15.99
C SER A 20 1.69 3.68 15.62
N GLY A 21 0.62 3.96 14.88
CA GLY A 21 0.38 5.26 14.24
C GLY A 21 1.42 5.63 13.17
N CYS A 22 2.36 4.73 12.85
CA CYS A 22 3.42 5.03 11.88
C CYS A 22 2.82 5.16 10.48
N MET A 23 3.21 6.22 9.78
CA MET A 23 2.76 6.48 8.42
C MET A 23 3.89 6.27 7.43
N LYS A 24 3.57 5.66 6.28
CA LYS A 24 4.49 5.55 5.15
C LYS A 24 3.84 6.09 3.88
N GLY A 25 4.43 7.14 3.33
CA GLY A 25 4.04 7.72 2.05
C GLY A 25 4.90 7.19 0.88
N PHE A 26 4.27 7.00 -0.27
CA PHE A 26 4.91 6.70 -1.55
C PHE A 26 4.39 7.66 -2.62
N CYS A 27 5.30 8.39 -3.27
CA CYS A 27 4.99 9.19 -4.45
C CYS A 27 4.84 8.26 -5.66
N LEU A 28 3.71 8.35 -6.36
CA LEU A 28 3.39 7.51 -7.52
C LEU A 28 3.20 8.37 -8.76
N ARG A 29 3.70 7.88 -9.91
CA ARG A 29 3.44 8.50 -11.22
C ARG A 29 2.07 8.09 -11.76
N ALA A 30 1.63 6.88 -11.47
CA ALA A 30 0.33 6.34 -11.83
C ALA A 30 -0.29 5.56 -10.66
N LYS A 31 -1.63 5.55 -10.57
CA LYS A 31 -2.36 4.79 -9.54
C LYS A 31 -2.09 3.28 -9.60
N SER A 32 -1.80 2.75 -10.78
CA SER A 32 -1.45 1.33 -10.99
C SER A 32 -0.18 0.90 -10.26
N GLU A 33 0.71 1.84 -9.89
CA GLU A 33 1.90 1.53 -9.10
C GLU A 33 1.58 1.20 -7.64
N SER A 34 0.36 1.49 -7.16
CA SER A 34 -0.01 1.30 -5.76
C SER A 34 0.02 -0.15 -5.31
N GLU A 35 -0.47 -1.09 -6.13
CA GLU A 35 -0.52 -2.51 -5.82
C GLU A 35 0.86 -3.06 -5.44
N ASP A 36 1.86 -2.87 -6.31
CA ASP A 36 3.22 -3.35 -6.06
C ASP A 36 3.84 -2.72 -4.81
N ARG A 37 3.53 -1.43 -4.56
CA ARG A 37 3.99 -0.72 -3.36
C ARG A 37 3.36 -1.29 -2.09
N ILE A 38 2.08 -1.64 -2.11
CA ILE A 38 1.37 -2.25 -0.99
C ILE A 38 1.97 -3.62 -0.68
N LYS A 39 2.07 -4.51 -1.67
CA LYS A 39 2.66 -5.85 -1.52
C LYS A 39 4.07 -5.79 -0.96
N THR A 40 4.91 -4.95 -1.57
CA THR A 40 6.31 -4.76 -1.15
C THR A 40 6.40 -4.24 0.28
N TYR A 41 5.55 -3.26 0.64
CA TYR A 41 5.56 -2.69 1.98
C TYR A 41 5.12 -3.71 3.03
N ILE A 42 4.05 -4.46 2.78
CA ILE A 42 3.57 -5.54 3.66
C ILE A 42 4.68 -6.56 3.90
N MET A 43 5.28 -7.11 2.84
CA MET A 43 6.39 -8.06 2.99
C MET A 43 7.54 -7.48 3.82
N LYS A 44 7.89 -6.21 3.57
CA LYS A 44 8.96 -5.52 4.30
C LYS A 44 8.65 -5.38 5.79
N VAL A 45 7.46 -4.91 6.16
CA VAL A 45 7.11 -4.72 7.58
C VAL A 45 6.98 -6.06 8.30
N GLN A 46 6.41 -7.07 7.64
CA GLN A 46 6.33 -8.42 8.23
C GLN A 46 7.71 -8.99 8.53
N LYS A 47 8.64 -8.87 7.59
CA LYS A 47 10.03 -9.31 7.76
C LYS A 47 10.78 -8.49 8.81
N GLN A 48 10.60 -7.17 8.80
CA GLN A 48 11.29 -6.26 9.73
C GLN A 48 10.90 -6.50 11.18
N PHE A 49 9.60 -6.74 11.45
CA PHE A 49 9.09 -6.88 12.80
C PHE A 49 8.88 -8.34 13.24
N GLY A 50 9.05 -9.31 12.34
CA GLY A 50 8.79 -10.72 12.61
C GLY A 50 7.33 -11.03 12.95
N LYS A 51 6.40 -10.19 12.49
CA LYS A 51 4.95 -10.29 12.78
C LYS A 51 4.16 -10.22 11.49
N LYS A 52 3.18 -11.11 11.32
CA LYS A 52 2.25 -11.03 10.19
C LYS A 52 1.29 -9.85 10.33
N VAL A 53 1.05 -9.15 9.22
CA VAL A 53 -0.08 -8.25 9.05
C VAL A 53 -1.34 -9.11 9.09
N LYS A 54 -2.40 -8.62 9.73
CA LYS A 54 -3.64 -9.37 9.92
C LYS A 54 -4.79 -8.83 9.09
N PHE A 55 -4.85 -7.50 8.96
CA PHE A 55 -5.91 -6.83 8.24
C PHE A 55 -5.35 -5.68 7.42
N VAL A 56 -5.90 -5.47 6.23
CA VAL A 56 -5.66 -4.28 5.41
C VAL A 56 -7.01 -3.63 5.12
N ARG A 57 -7.18 -2.36 5.54
CA ARG A 57 -8.40 -1.59 5.27
C ARG A 57 -8.12 -0.56 4.17
N HIS A 58 -9.01 -0.50 3.19
CA HIS A 58 -9.02 0.53 2.14
C HIS A 58 -10.46 0.93 1.78
N ASP A 59 -10.62 2.02 1.04
CA ASP A 59 -11.91 2.63 0.68
C ASP A 59 -12.65 1.94 -0.48
N GLY A 60 -12.18 0.77 -0.92
CA GLY A 60 -12.71 0.07 -2.09
C GLY A 60 -12.32 0.65 -3.45
N ALA A 61 -11.41 1.63 -3.54
CA ALA A 61 -10.96 2.14 -4.83
C ALA A 61 -10.36 1.03 -5.72
N ARG A 62 -10.51 1.18 -7.05
CA ARG A 62 -10.17 0.13 -8.03
C ARG A 62 -8.70 -0.30 -7.95
N GLU A 63 -7.81 0.65 -7.69
CA GLU A 63 -6.38 0.40 -7.50
C GLU A 63 -6.05 -0.47 -6.29
N PHE A 64 -6.96 -0.59 -5.32
CA PHE A 64 -6.79 -1.40 -4.11
C PHE A 64 -7.61 -2.70 -4.12
N ALA A 65 -8.55 -2.84 -5.06
CA ALA A 65 -9.49 -3.95 -5.13
C ALA A 65 -9.23 -4.91 -6.31
N THR A 66 -7.98 -4.98 -6.80
CA THR A 66 -7.58 -5.85 -7.89
C THR A 66 -7.60 -7.33 -7.46
N ASN A 67 -7.84 -8.26 -8.40
CA ASN A 67 -7.79 -9.69 -8.09
C ASN A 67 -6.39 -10.11 -7.60
N SER A 68 -5.36 -9.56 -8.21
CA SER A 68 -3.97 -9.82 -7.83
C SER A 68 -3.61 -9.35 -6.41
N LEU A 69 -4.26 -8.30 -5.87
CA LEU A 69 -4.15 -7.96 -4.45
C LEU A 69 -4.93 -8.93 -3.56
N LYS A 70 -6.12 -9.34 -3.98
CA LYS A 70 -6.94 -10.31 -3.24
C LYS A 70 -6.22 -11.66 -3.11
N ASP A 71 -5.68 -12.18 -4.21
CA ASP A 71 -4.92 -13.43 -4.23
C ASP A 71 -3.71 -13.34 -3.28
N PHE A 72 -2.98 -12.21 -3.31
CA PHE A 72 -1.87 -11.96 -2.39
C PHE A 72 -2.31 -11.92 -0.92
N TYR A 73 -3.44 -11.29 -0.60
CA TYR A 73 -3.96 -11.28 0.77
C TYR A 73 -4.38 -12.67 1.22
N GLU A 74 -4.99 -13.47 0.36
CA GLU A 74 -5.36 -14.85 0.64
C GLU A 74 -4.11 -15.71 0.91
N ASP A 75 -3.09 -15.62 0.07
CA ASP A 75 -1.82 -16.34 0.22
C ASP A 75 -1.09 -15.99 1.54
N GLU A 76 -1.10 -14.72 1.91
CA GLU A 76 -0.47 -14.25 3.14
C GLU A 76 -1.31 -14.52 4.40
N GLY A 77 -2.61 -14.82 4.24
CA GLY A 77 -3.59 -14.97 5.30
C GLY A 77 -3.98 -13.62 5.94
N ILE A 78 -4.13 -12.60 5.11
CA ILE A 78 -4.53 -11.22 5.47
C ILE A 78 -6.02 -11.04 5.16
N GLY A 79 -6.76 -10.47 6.11
CA GLY A 79 -8.19 -10.12 5.96
C GLY A 79 -8.47 -8.66 5.65
#